data_AF-A0A936ENJ3-F1
#
_entry.id   AF-A0A936ENJ3-F1
#
_cell.length_a   1.000
_cell.length_b   1.000
_cell.length_c   1.000
_cell.angle_alpha   90.00
_cell.angle_beta   90.00
_cell.angle_gamma   90.00
#
_symmetry.space_group_name_H-M   'P 1'
#
loop_
_entity.id
_entity.type
_entity.pdbx_description
1 polymer ?
#
loop_
_entity_poly.entity_id
_entity_poly.type
_entity_poly.pdbx_seq_one_letter_code
_entity_poly.pdbx_strand_id
1 'polypeptide(L)'
;MSLDNIQLPATILQGLYSKSLYDLETDKSVSNDIQPGNIASLGNNQKKIAVLVNSTTAIYLPDEELNFLLGVLTACKLSMADIALINLAKNTGLAYTVVAQQLKAEKVFLFGLDADALALPLQFPHYQVQQFNNQVYLSAASLHELQANKEEKMKLWNCLKKIFALG
;
A
#
# COMPACT_ATOMS: atom_id res chain seq x y z
N MET A 1 49.58 43.63 -12.94
CA MET A 1 49.02 43.80 -11.58
C MET A 1 47.84 44.76 -11.70
N SER A 2 46.57 44.42 -11.67
CA SER A 2 45.88 43.14 -11.42
C SER A 2 44.44 43.29 -11.94
N LEU A 3 43.98 42.38 -12.79
CA LEU A 3 42.55 42.25 -13.16
C LEU A 3 42.07 40.83 -12.78
N ASP A 4 42.55 40.35 -11.64
CA ASP A 4 42.32 39.00 -11.11
C ASP A 4 41.34 39.05 -9.94
N ASN A 5 40.18 39.69 -10.13
CA ASN A 5 39.09 39.62 -9.16
C ASN A 5 37.73 39.46 -9.83
N ILE A 6 37.63 38.46 -10.69
CA ILE A 6 36.35 37.92 -11.13
C ILE A 6 35.96 36.86 -10.11
N GLN A 7 35.44 37.29 -8.96
CA GLN A 7 34.64 36.40 -8.11
C GLN A 7 33.34 36.16 -8.85
N LEU A 8 33.25 35.04 -9.57
CA LEU A 8 31.99 34.60 -10.17
C LEU A 8 31.04 34.19 -9.03
N PRO A 9 29.93 34.93 -8.82
CA PRO A 9 28.98 34.64 -7.77
C PRO A 9 28.27 33.30 -8.05
N ALA A 10 27.98 32.54 -6.99
CA ALA A 10 27.32 31.23 -7.03
C ALA A 10 25.95 31.22 -7.74
N THR A 11 25.38 32.40 -8.04
CA THR A 11 24.11 32.57 -8.76
C THR A 11 24.16 32.13 -10.22
N ILE A 12 25.33 32.07 -10.88
CA ILE A 12 25.43 31.65 -12.29
C ILE A 12 25.26 30.12 -12.46
N LEU A 13 25.51 29.33 -11.42
CA LEU A 13 25.32 27.87 -11.47
C LEU A 13 23.85 27.45 -11.62
N GLN A 14 22.89 28.27 -11.18
CA GLN A 14 21.47 27.94 -11.30
C GLN A 14 20.90 28.17 -12.71
N GLY A 15 21.58 28.95 -13.56
CA GLY A 15 21.19 29.14 -14.96
C GLY A 15 21.71 28.07 -15.93
N LEU A 16 22.76 27.32 -15.53
CA LEU A 16 23.44 26.34 -16.39
C LEU A 16 22.85 24.93 -16.35
N TYR A 17 21.88 24.66 -15.46
CA TYR A 17 21.10 23.41 -15.45
C TYR A 17 19.76 23.54 -16.20
N SER A 18 19.60 24.60 -16.98
CA SER A 18 18.56 24.62 -18.01
C SER A 18 19.03 23.73 -19.17
N LYS A 19 18.43 22.54 -19.28
CA LYS A 19 18.31 21.75 -20.54
C LYS A 19 19.41 20.71 -20.79
N SER A 20 19.35 19.58 -20.07
CA SER A 20 19.69 18.28 -20.67
C SER A 20 18.38 17.63 -21.14
N LEU A 21 18.00 17.93 -22.37
CA LEU A 21 17.04 17.14 -23.17
C LEU A 21 17.78 15.96 -23.79
N TYR A 22 17.02 14.95 -24.23
CA TYR A 22 17.37 13.59 -24.73
C TYR A 22 17.25 12.51 -23.63
N ASP A 23 16.55 11.38 -23.82
CA ASP A 23 16.23 10.64 -25.05
C ASP A 23 14.90 9.86 -24.97
N LEU A 24 14.36 9.48 -26.13
CA LEU A 24 13.13 8.71 -26.33
C LEU A 24 13.28 7.23 -25.87
N GLU A 25 12.16 6.69 -25.39
CA GLU A 25 11.82 5.26 -25.29
C GLU A 25 12.46 4.37 -24.20
N THR A 26 11.55 3.79 -23.41
CA THR A 26 11.63 2.51 -22.66
C THR A 26 12.12 2.56 -21.20
N ASP A 27 11.14 2.34 -20.32
CA ASP A 27 11.23 1.61 -19.04
C ASP A 27 12.47 1.84 -18.15
N LYS A 28 12.32 2.77 -17.19
CA LYS A 28 12.73 2.61 -15.77
C LYS A 28 12.61 3.94 -15.04
N SER A 29 11.57 4.05 -14.22
CA SER A 29 11.45 5.15 -13.27
C SER A 29 12.39 4.89 -12.09
N VAL A 30 13.47 5.66 -11.99
CA VAL A 30 14.23 5.87 -10.76
C VAL A 30 14.00 7.33 -10.39
N SER A 31 13.29 7.59 -9.29
CA SER A 31 13.12 8.92 -8.73
C SER A 31 13.04 8.81 -7.20
N ASN A 32 14.08 9.29 -6.53
CA ASN A 32 14.10 9.58 -5.10
C ASN A 32 13.47 10.96 -4.86
N ASP A 33 12.15 11.02 -4.92
CA ASP A 33 11.34 12.10 -4.36
C ASP A 33 10.08 11.44 -3.79
N ILE A 34 9.73 11.74 -2.53
CA ILE A 34 8.50 11.25 -1.89
C ILE A 34 7.34 12.02 -2.53
N GLN A 35 7.03 11.68 -3.78
CA GLN A 35 5.78 12.05 -4.42
C GLN A 35 4.76 10.96 -4.07
N PRO A 36 3.54 11.32 -3.62
CA PRO A 36 2.41 10.40 -3.58
C PRO A 36 1.94 10.10 -5.01
N GLY A 37 2.84 9.59 -5.86
CA GLY A 37 2.64 9.38 -7.29
C GLY A 37 2.49 7.89 -7.58
N ASN A 38 1.24 7.47 -7.74
CA ASN A 38 0.80 6.15 -8.17
C ASN A 38 1.18 4.99 -7.23
N ILE A 39 0.35 4.78 -6.20
CA ILE A 39 0.37 3.53 -5.44
C ILE A 39 0.10 2.39 -6.44
N ALA A 40 1.04 1.46 -6.57
CA ALA A 40 0.78 0.23 -7.30
C ALA A 40 -0.23 -0.60 -6.49
N SER A 41 -1.50 -0.45 -6.84
CA SER A 41 -2.62 -1.19 -6.27
C SER A 41 -3.34 -1.99 -7.35
N LEU A 42 -3.65 -3.24 -7.05
CA LEU A 42 -4.47 -4.11 -7.90
C LEU A 42 -5.94 -3.99 -7.50
N GLY A 43 -6.80 -3.61 -8.44
CA GLY A 43 -8.24 -3.46 -8.24
C GLY A 43 -8.71 -2.01 -8.30
N ASN A 44 -10.03 -1.81 -8.46
CA ASN A 44 -10.63 -0.50 -8.70
C ASN A 44 -11.10 0.20 -7.42
N ASN A 45 -10.86 -0.39 -6.23
CA ASN A 45 -11.27 0.18 -4.95
C ASN A 45 -12.76 0.59 -4.87
N GLN A 46 -13.66 -0.03 -5.65
CA GLN A 46 -15.04 0.49 -5.78
C GLN A 46 -15.82 0.53 -4.44
N LYS A 47 -15.48 -0.34 -3.48
CA LYS A 47 -16.08 -0.36 -2.14
C LYS A 47 -15.20 0.27 -1.07
N LYS A 48 -14.14 1.00 -1.45
CA LYS A 48 -13.23 1.67 -0.52
C LYS A 48 -12.59 0.70 0.46
N ILE A 49 -12.18 -0.46 -0.03
CA ILE A 49 -11.52 -1.49 0.75
C ILE A 49 -10.06 -1.55 0.30
N ALA A 50 -9.14 -1.24 1.20
CA ALA A 50 -7.72 -1.43 0.98
C ALA A 50 -7.27 -2.74 1.66
N VAL A 51 -6.51 -3.54 0.93
CA VAL A 51 -5.85 -4.72 1.44
C VAL A 51 -4.36 -4.53 1.27
N LEU A 52 -3.63 -4.62 2.37
CA LEU A 52 -2.19 -4.48 2.41
C LEU A 52 -1.56 -5.83 2.69
N VAL A 53 -0.58 -6.16 1.86
CA VAL A 53 0.20 -7.38 1.96
C VAL A 53 1.68 -7.04 1.87
N ASN A 54 2.52 -7.96 2.33
CA ASN A 54 3.96 -7.86 2.19
C ASN A 54 4.48 -9.10 1.48
N SER A 55 4.65 -9.00 0.16
CA SER A 55 5.12 -10.12 -0.66
C SER A 55 6.37 -9.71 -1.43
N THR A 56 7.51 -10.30 -1.10
CA THR A 56 8.79 -10.05 -1.81
C THR A 56 8.90 -10.84 -3.11
N THR A 57 8.22 -11.98 -3.19
CA THR A 57 8.27 -12.92 -4.33
C THR A 57 7.50 -12.47 -5.55
N ALA A 58 6.36 -11.78 -5.37
CA ALA A 58 5.44 -11.42 -6.45
C ALA A 58 5.22 -9.90 -6.53
N ILE A 59 4.63 -9.42 -7.64
CA ILE A 59 4.27 -8.01 -7.80
C ILE A 59 3.23 -7.61 -6.74
N TYR A 60 2.18 -8.42 -6.60
CA TYR A 60 1.15 -8.26 -5.57
C TYR A 60 1.15 -9.46 -4.63
N LEU A 61 0.76 -10.63 -5.14
CA LEU A 61 0.80 -11.92 -4.47
C LEU A 61 1.02 -13.04 -5.49
N PRO A 62 1.53 -14.21 -5.08
CA PRO A 62 1.49 -15.42 -5.90
C PRO A 62 0.04 -15.88 -6.13
N ASP A 63 -0.17 -16.63 -7.22
CA ASP A 63 -1.49 -17.11 -7.65
C ASP A 63 -2.25 -17.90 -6.57
N GLU A 64 -1.54 -18.69 -5.76
CA GLU A 64 -2.18 -19.48 -4.69
C GLU A 64 -2.81 -18.58 -3.61
N GLU A 65 -2.06 -17.60 -3.10
CA GLU A 65 -2.54 -16.67 -2.09
C GLU A 65 -3.62 -15.73 -2.66
N LEU A 66 -3.45 -15.31 -3.92
CA LEU A 66 -4.44 -14.48 -4.61
C LEU A 66 -5.76 -15.23 -4.76
N ASN A 67 -5.75 -16.49 -5.21
CA ASN A 67 -6.95 -17.33 -5.29
C ASN A 67 -7.62 -17.51 -3.92
N PHE A 68 -6.83 -17.68 -2.86
CA PHE A 68 -7.38 -17.77 -1.51
C PHE A 68 -8.08 -16.48 -1.09
N LEU A 69 -7.46 -15.33 -1.31
CA LEU A 69 -8.06 -14.03 -1.03
C LEU A 69 -9.34 -13.81 -1.86
N LEU A 70 -9.32 -14.18 -3.15
CA LEU A 70 -10.47 -14.12 -4.04
C LEU A 70 -11.63 -14.99 -3.53
N GLY A 71 -11.34 -16.19 -3.01
CA GLY A 71 -12.33 -17.06 -2.37
C GLY A 71 -12.98 -16.41 -1.14
N VAL A 72 -12.18 -15.77 -0.28
CA VAL A 72 -12.68 -15.03 0.89
C VAL A 72 -13.54 -13.83 0.47
N LEU A 73 -13.11 -13.06 -0.54
CA LEU A 73 -13.88 -11.96 -1.09
C LEU A 73 -15.20 -12.44 -1.68
N THR A 74 -15.19 -13.52 -2.46
CA THR A 74 -16.38 -14.11 -3.08
C THR A 74 -17.40 -14.53 -2.02
N ALA A 75 -16.93 -15.11 -0.91
CA ALA A 75 -17.79 -15.45 0.23
C ALA A 75 -18.41 -14.19 0.90
N CYS A 76 -17.70 -13.07 0.89
CA CYS A 76 -18.22 -11.76 1.30
C CYS A 76 -19.07 -11.04 0.23
N LYS A 77 -19.33 -11.68 -0.93
CA LYS A 77 -19.97 -11.05 -2.12
C LYS A 77 -19.20 -9.84 -2.65
N LEU A 78 -17.87 -9.89 -2.57
CA LEU A 78 -16.94 -8.89 -3.07
C LEU A 78 -16.12 -9.46 -4.23
N SER A 79 -15.67 -8.58 -5.13
CA SER A 79 -14.77 -8.93 -6.22
C SER A 79 -13.45 -8.17 -6.10
N MET A 80 -12.43 -8.59 -6.86
CA MET A 80 -11.15 -7.87 -6.91
C MET A 80 -11.29 -6.41 -7.37
N ALA A 81 -12.31 -6.09 -8.17
CA ALA A 81 -12.62 -4.71 -8.56
C ALA A 81 -13.12 -3.85 -7.39
N ASP A 82 -13.69 -4.44 -6.35
CA ASP A 82 -14.20 -3.72 -5.19
C ASP A 82 -13.11 -3.33 -4.19
N ILE A 83 -12.00 -4.08 -4.20
CA ILE A 83 -10.88 -3.88 -3.31
C ILE A 83 -9.72 -3.21 -4.03
N ALA A 84 -8.76 -2.70 -3.26
CA ALA A 84 -7.46 -2.30 -3.74
C ALA A 84 -6.41 -3.06 -2.95
N LEU A 85 -5.71 -3.94 -3.62
CA LEU A 85 -4.66 -4.77 -3.07
C LEU A 85 -3.32 -4.10 -3.29
N ILE A 86 -2.61 -3.80 -2.21
CA ILE A 86 -1.36 -3.04 -2.22
C ILE A 86 -0.27 -3.90 -1.59
N ASN A 87 0.86 -3.97 -2.26
CA ASN A 87 2.04 -4.64 -1.75
C ASN A 87 3.04 -3.64 -1.15
N LEU A 88 3.26 -3.72 0.15
CA LEU A 88 4.21 -2.86 0.88
C LEU A 88 5.67 -3.17 0.55
N ALA A 89 5.99 -4.39 0.12
CA ALA A 89 7.36 -4.74 -0.31
C ALA A 89 7.81 -3.90 -1.52
N LYS A 90 6.88 -3.51 -2.38
CA LYS A 90 7.13 -2.70 -3.59
C LYS A 90 6.89 -1.21 -3.38
N ASN A 91 6.11 -0.86 -2.36
CA ASN A 91 5.75 0.51 -2.03
C ASN A 91 6.32 0.84 -0.64
N THR A 92 7.64 0.99 -0.56
CA THR A 92 8.34 1.30 0.69
C THR A 92 8.01 2.75 1.11
N GLY A 93 7.48 2.94 2.31
CA GLY A 93 7.09 4.26 2.83
C GLY A 93 5.62 4.63 2.67
N LEU A 94 4.75 3.65 2.38
CA LEU A 94 3.31 3.86 2.35
C LEU A 94 2.76 4.14 3.76
N ALA A 95 2.29 5.36 4.00
CA ALA A 95 1.64 5.74 5.25
C ALA A 95 0.12 5.56 5.18
N TYR A 96 -0.52 5.36 6.34
CA TYR A 96 -1.99 5.27 6.42
C TYR A 96 -2.68 6.51 5.83
N THR A 97 -2.05 7.68 5.94
CA THR A 97 -2.55 8.94 5.37
C THR A 97 -2.65 8.89 3.86
N VAL A 98 -1.69 8.24 3.19
CA VAL A 98 -1.66 8.09 1.74
C VAL A 98 -2.76 7.14 1.28
N VAL A 99 -2.96 6.03 1.98
CA VAL A 99 -4.09 5.11 1.73
C VAL A 99 -5.43 5.82 1.93
N ALA A 100 -5.55 6.62 3.00
CA ALA A 100 -6.75 7.37 3.31
C ALA A 100 -7.04 8.49 2.29
N GLN A 101 -6.01 9.17 1.77
CA GLN A 101 -6.19 10.28 0.85
C GLN A 101 -6.35 9.84 -0.61
N GLN A 102 -5.55 8.87 -1.08
CA GLN A 102 -5.59 8.41 -2.47
C GLN A 102 -6.72 7.42 -2.71
N LEU A 103 -6.81 6.37 -1.89
CA LEU A 103 -7.83 5.34 -2.07
C LEU A 103 -9.15 5.73 -1.41
N LYS A 104 -9.17 6.68 -0.47
CA LYS A 104 -10.35 6.96 0.37
C LYS A 104 -10.92 5.69 1.00
N ALA A 105 -10.04 4.76 1.35
CA ALA A 105 -10.43 3.47 1.88
C ALA A 105 -11.14 3.64 3.23
N GLU A 106 -12.35 3.13 3.36
CA GLU A 106 -13.09 3.06 4.62
C GLU A 106 -12.73 1.81 5.43
N LYS A 107 -12.22 0.77 4.76
CA LYS A 107 -11.84 -0.50 5.37
C LYS A 107 -10.42 -0.84 4.95
N VAL A 108 -9.56 -1.16 5.91
CA VAL A 108 -8.14 -1.41 5.69
C VAL A 108 -7.79 -2.75 6.35
N PHE A 109 -7.35 -3.70 5.53
CA PHE A 109 -6.96 -5.03 5.95
C PHE A 109 -5.45 -5.18 5.84
N LEU A 110 -4.80 -5.57 6.93
CA LEU A 110 -3.36 -5.80 7.01
C LEU A 110 -3.12 -7.30 7.15
N PHE A 111 -2.49 -7.94 6.17
CA PHE A 111 -2.18 -9.37 6.21
C PHE A 111 -0.68 -9.61 6.38
N GLY A 112 -0.32 -10.20 7.52
CA GLY A 112 1.09 -10.42 7.90
C GLY A 112 1.82 -9.11 8.21
N LEU A 113 1.07 -8.06 8.57
CA LEU A 113 1.58 -6.74 8.88
C LEU A 113 0.92 -6.20 10.15
N ASP A 114 1.72 -5.52 10.95
CA ASP A 114 1.25 -4.77 12.10
C ASP A 114 0.83 -3.36 11.70
N ALA A 115 0.03 -2.73 12.57
CA ALA A 115 -0.38 -1.34 12.41
C ALA A 115 0.82 -0.37 12.29
N ASP A 116 1.92 -0.70 12.96
CA ASP A 116 3.17 0.04 12.94
C ASP A 116 3.76 0.16 11.53
N ALA A 117 3.62 -0.89 10.71
CA ALA A 117 4.09 -0.90 9.33
C ALA A 117 3.39 0.14 8.45
N LEU A 118 2.20 0.60 8.85
CA LEU A 118 1.44 1.65 8.17
C LEU A 118 1.63 3.04 8.83
N ALA A 119 2.55 3.15 9.78
CA ALA A 119 2.76 4.32 10.63
C ALA A 119 1.47 4.78 11.34
N LEU A 120 0.62 3.82 11.73
CA LEU A 120 -0.57 4.12 12.51
C LEU A 120 -0.17 4.52 13.93
N PRO A 121 -0.73 5.61 14.49
CA PRO A 121 -0.47 6.03 15.88
C PRO A 121 -1.16 5.12 16.92
N LEU A 122 -1.74 4.00 16.49
CA LEU A 122 -2.42 3.03 17.33
C LEU A 122 -1.83 1.63 17.13
N GLN A 123 -1.78 0.87 18.21
CA GLN A 123 -1.44 -0.55 18.19
C GLN A 123 -2.69 -1.35 18.57
N PHE A 124 -2.95 -2.42 17.81
CA PHE A 124 -4.04 -3.34 18.06
C PHE A 124 -3.57 -4.76 17.73
N PRO A 125 -4.06 -5.78 18.45
CA PRO A 125 -3.65 -7.16 18.22
C PRO A 125 -4.25 -7.72 16.92
N HIS A 126 -3.67 -8.82 16.45
CA HIS A 126 -4.19 -9.56 15.29
C HIS A 126 -5.61 -10.09 15.58
N TYR A 127 -6.43 -10.15 14.54
CA TYR A 127 -7.84 -10.55 14.58
C TYR A 127 -8.74 -9.66 15.44
N GLN A 128 -8.35 -8.40 15.65
CA GLN A 128 -9.19 -7.39 16.28
C GLN A 128 -9.62 -6.34 15.26
N VAL A 129 -10.93 -6.12 15.19
CA VAL A 129 -11.52 -5.03 14.39
C VAL A 129 -11.35 -3.74 15.16
N GLN A 130 -10.55 -2.82 14.63
CA GLN A 130 -10.24 -1.55 15.26
C GLN A 130 -10.79 -0.41 14.41
N GLN A 131 -11.53 0.51 15.03
CA GLN A 131 -12.02 1.70 14.34
C GLN A 131 -11.09 2.87 14.64
N PHE A 132 -10.63 3.55 13.60
CA PHE A 132 -9.79 4.73 13.72
C PHE A 132 -10.04 5.70 12.57
N ASN A 133 -10.15 6.99 12.86
CA ASN A 133 -10.34 8.05 11.87
C ASN A 133 -11.50 7.80 10.87
N ASN A 134 -12.62 7.27 11.37
CA ASN A 134 -13.79 6.88 10.57
C ASN A 134 -13.52 5.77 9.54
N GLN A 135 -12.45 5.00 9.75
CA GLN A 135 -12.07 3.81 8.99
C GLN A 135 -12.02 2.59 9.91
N VAL A 136 -12.17 1.41 9.32
CA VAL A 136 -12.09 0.12 10.01
C VAL A 136 -10.80 -0.56 9.61
N TYR A 137 -9.94 -0.81 10.59
CA TYR A 137 -8.70 -1.55 10.45
C TYR A 137 -8.86 -2.95 11.01
N LEU A 138 -8.20 -3.90 10.35
CA LEU A 138 -8.09 -5.27 10.82
C LEU A 138 -6.70 -5.77 10.44
N SER A 139 -5.98 -6.29 11.43
CA SER A 139 -4.69 -6.95 11.24
C SER A 139 -4.91 -8.45 11.39
N ALA A 140 -4.29 -9.22 10.51
CA ALA A 140 -4.35 -10.68 10.49
C ALA A 140 -2.97 -11.23 10.16
N ALA A 141 -2.77 -12.52 10.40
CA ALA A 141 -1.57 -13.23 9.95
C ALA A 141 -1.42 -13.16 8.42
N SER A 142 -0.23 -13.56 7.95
CA SER A 142 0.07 -13.60 6.52
C SER A 142 -0.88 -14.53 5.77
N LEU A 143 -1.13 -14.25 4.48
CA LEU A 143 -2.01 -15.10 3.66
C LEU A 143 -1.48 -16.53 3.55
N HIS A 144 -0.17 -16.70 3.50
CA HIS A 144 0.52 -17.99 3.59
C HIS A 144 0.21 -18.75 4.90
N GLU A 145 0.30 -18.12 6.07
CA GLU A 145 -0.04 -18.75 7.35
C GLU A 145 -1.54 -19.07 7.45
N LEU A 146 -2.37 -18.14 6.99
CA LEU A 146 -3.81 -18.37 6.88
C LEU A 146 -4.07 -19.61 6.02
N GLN A 147 -3.40 -19.77 4.88
CA GLN A 147 -3.57 -20.95 4.02
C GLN A 147 -3.22 -22.26 4.75
N ALA A 148 -2.15 -22.26 5.53
CA ALA A 148 -1.70 -23.42 6.29
C ALA A 148 -2.60 -23.75 7.50
N ASN A 149 -3.21 -22.74 8.14
CA ASN A 149 -3.94 -22.92 9.38
C ASN A 149 -5.44 -22.59 9.27
N LYS A 150 -6.30 -23.61 9.42
CA LYS A 150 -7.75 -23.46 9.39
C LYS A 150 -8.31 -22.57 10.51
N GLU A 151 -7.72 -22.57 11.69
CA GLU A 151 -8.21 -21.77 12.82
C GLU A 151 -8.04 -20.28 12.55
N GLU A 152 -6.88 -19.88 12.02
CA GLU A 152 -6.56 -18.52 11.61
C GLU A 152 -7.55 -18.02 10.54
N LYS A 153 -7.90 -18.87 9.55
CA LYS A 153 -8.94 -18.55 8.55
C LYS A 153 -10.29 -18.27 9.20
N MET A 154 -10.68 -19.10 10.18
CA MET A 154 -11.96 -18.91 10.89
C MET A 154 -11.96 -17.62 11.71
N LYS A 155 -10.85 -17.26 12.35
CA LYS A 155 -10.71 -15.97 13.06
C LYS A 155 -10.85 -14.79 12.11
N LEU A 156 -10.14 -14.82 10.97
CA LEU A 156 -10.24 -13.79 9.93
C LEU A 156 -11.69 -13.67 9.44
N TRP A 157 -12.31 -14.81 9.11
CA TRP A 157 -13.68 -14.88 8.61
C TRP A 157 -14.67 -14.28 9.61
N ASN A 158 -14.54 -14.61 10.90
CA ASN A 158 -15.38 -14.01 11.95
C ASN A 158 -15.22 -12.49 12.03
N CYS A 159 -14.00 -11.96 11.84
CA CYS A 159 -13.77 -10.51 11.78
C CYS A 159 -14.42 -9.89 10.55
N LEU A 160 -14.25 -10.50 9.37
CA LEU A 160 -14.86 -10.03 8.13
C LEU A 160 -16.40 -10.04 8.22
N LYS A 161 -16.99 -11.10 8.78
CA LYS A 161 -18.45 -11.15 9.03
C LYS A 161 -18.93 -9.98 9.89
N LYS A 162 -18.19 -9.63 10.95
CA LYS A 162 -18.50 -8.47 11.80
C LYS A 162 -18.39 -7.15 11.02
N ILE A 163 -17.33 -6.99 10.23
CA ILE A 163 -17.06 -5.75 9.47
C ILE A 163 -18.10 -5.52 8.37
N PHE A 164 -18.48 -6.58 7.68
CA PHE A 164 -19.46 -6.54 6.59
C PHE A 164 -20.90 -6.77 7.06
N ALA A 165 -21.12 -6.94 8.37
CA ALA A 165 -22.41 -7.26 8.98
C ALA A 165 -23.14 -8.40 8.22
N LEU A 166 -22.40 -9.44 7.84
CA LEU A 166 -22.92 -10.63 7.16
C LEU A 166 -23.62 -11.51 8.22
N GLY A 167 -24.85 -11.12 8.56
CA GLY A 167 -25.77 -11.77 9.48
C GLY A 167 -26.92 -12.45 8.75
#